data_AF-A0A679NIN2-F1
#
_entry.id   AF-A0A679NIN2-F1
#
_cell.length_a   1.000
_cell.length_b   1.000
_cell.length_c   1.000
_cell.angle_alpha   90.00
_cell.angle_beta   90.00
_cell.angle_gamma   90.00
#
_symmetry.space_group_name_H-M   'P 1'
#
loop_
_entity.id
_entity.type
_entity.pdbx_description
1 polymer ?
#
loop_
_entity_poly.entity_id
_entity_poly.type
_entity_poly.pdbx_seq_one_letter_code
_entity_poly.pdbx_strand_id
1 'polypeptide(L)'
;MQFKLDFKNLPDGPYSGINNADGSSSVTHMETGETFNFAAPAKRSLEKRDTHCWGYELDHGGVDAAVVQLKNWAGTGRDWKSDGTPNYFGYNERGVYVYYCINAPRSQGNLDVADINYALGQMDSKCKRYEAGYFRWDGSVEIVGKTRSGDNICLG
;
A
#
# COMPACT_ATOMS: atom_id res chain seq x y z
N MET A 1 -3.83 30.20 0.70
CA MET A 1 -2.93 29.49 1.64
C MET A 1 -3.22 28.01 1.47
N GLN A 2 -2.41 27.30 0.67
CA GLN A 2 -2.62 25.87 0.39
C GLN A 2 -2.16 25.11 1.65
N PHE A 3 -3.11 24.56 2.42
CA PHE A 3 -2.76 23.67 3.52
C PHE A 3 -2.06 22.45 2.93
N LYS A 4 -0.78 22.27 3.23
CA LYS A 4 -0.13 20.96 3.05
C LYS A 4 -0.83 20.01 4.00
N LEU A 5 -1.67 19.13 3.46
CA LEU A 5 -2.16 17.98 4.20
C LEU A 5 -0.95 17.09 4.45
N ASP A 6 -0.44 17.12 5.69
CA ASP A 6 0.45 16.08 6.16
C ASP A 6 -0.34 14.77 6.17
N PHE A 7 0.24 13.71 5.61
CA PHE A 7 -0.37 12.39 5.49
C PHE A 7 -0.93 11.80 6.80
N LYS A 8 -0.49 12.31 7.95
CA LYS A 8 -1.05 11.98 9.28
C LYS A 8 -2.54 12.31 9.43
N ASN A 9 -3.09 13.12 8.54
CA ASN A 9 -4.48 13.55 8.55
C ASN A 9 -5.31 12.92 7.42
N LEU A 10 -4.80 11.89 6.74
CA LEU A 10 -5.64 11.12 5.82
C LEU A 10 -6.78 10.47 6.64
N PRO A 11 -8.06 10.68 6.28
CA PRO A 11 -9.16 10.01 6.96
C PRO A 11 -9.06 8.48 6.89
N ASP A 12 -9.58 7.78 7.89
CA ASP A 12 -9.66 6.33 7.83
C ASP A 12 -10.60 5.91 6.69
N GLY A 13 -10.24 4.87 5.95
CA GLY A 13 -11.05 4.38 4.83
C GLY A 13 -10.27 3.77 3.66
N PRO A 14 -10.99 3.35 2.61
CA PRO A 14 -10.42 2.78 1.39
C PRO A 14 -9.91 3.85 0.44
N TYR A 15 -8.72 3.64 -0.11
CA TYR A 15 -8.09 4.52 -1.08
C TYR A 15 -7.56 3.75 -2.29
N SER A 16 -7.65 4.38 -3.46
CA SER A 16 -6.80 4.04 -4.60
C SER A 16 -5.77 5.14 -4.80
N GLY A 17 -4.58 4.81 -5.30
CA GLY A 17 -3.57 5.83 -5.54
C GLY A 17 -2.57 5.49 -6.62
N ILE A 18 -1.85 6.53 -7.02
CA ILE A 18 -0.76 6.50 -8.01
C ILE A 18 0.43 7.29 -7.49
N ASN A 19 1.60 6.98 -8.03
CA ASN A 19 2.77 7.86 -7.93
C ASN A 19 2.94 8.63 -9.23
N ASN A 20 3.07 9.95 -9.09
CA ASN A 20 3.27 10.87 -10.19
C ASN A 20 4.74 10.88 -10.60
N ALA A 21 5.01 11.34 -11.82
CA ALA A 21 6.36 11.35 -12.39
C ALA A 21 7.35 12.25 -11.61
N ASP A 22 6.85 13.25 -10.88
CA ASP A 22 7.63 14.12 -9.99
C ASP A 22 7.93 13.49 -8.62
N GLY A 23 7.51 12.24 -8.41
CA GLY A 23 7.66 11.49 -7.17
C GLY A 23 6.61 11.79 -6.11
N SER A 24 5.68 12.71 -6.38
CA SER A 24 4.51 12.94 -5.52
C SER A 24 3.52 11.78 -5.63
N SER A 25 2.55 11.72 -4.71
CA SER A 25 1.49 10.71 -4.74
C SER A 25 0.12 11.37 -4.74
N SER A 26 -0.81 10.77 -5.45
CA SER A 26 -2.22 11.16 -5.47
C SER A 26 -3.04 9.96 -5.02
N VAL A 27 -3.86 10.13 -3.99
CA VAL A 27 -4.77 9.08 -3.49
C VAL A 27 -6.20 9.61 -3.51
N THR A 28 -7.14 8.75 -3.88
CA THR A 28 -8.58 9.06 -3.95
C THR A 28 -9.33 8.14 -3.00
N HIS A 29 -10.11 8.74 -2.10
CA HIS A 29 -10.99 8.02 -1.20
C HIS A 29 -12.09 7.36 -2.03
N MET A 30 -12.22 6.04 -1.93
CA MET A 30 -13.06 5.26 -2.84
C MET A 30 -14.56 5.46 -2.60
N GLU A 31 -14.95 5.82 -1.37
CA GLU A 31 -16.36 6.05 -1.02
C GLU A 31 -16.83 7.50 -1.27
N THR A 32 -15.97 8.50 -1.02
CA THR A 32 -16.34 9.92 -1.15
C THR A 32 -15.91 10.55 -2.47
N GLY A 33 -14.94 9.94 -3.17
CA GLY A 33 -14.31 10.50 -4.36
C GLY A 33 -13.34 11.64 -4.08
N GLU A 34 -13.07 11.97 -2.81
CA GLU A 34 -12.14 13.04 -2.45
C GLU A 34 -10.69 12.62 -2.76
N THR A 35 -9.96 13.50 -3.47
CA THR A 35 -8.55 13.26 -3.84
C THR A 35 -7.61 14.10 -2.99
N PHE A 36 -6.57 13.44 -2.47
CA PHE A 36 -5.50 14.03 -1.66
C PHE A 36 -4.18 13.91 -2.43
N ASN A 37 -3.42 15.01 -2.47
CA ASN A 37 -2.13 15.07 -3.14
C ASN A 37 -1.03 15.32 -2.13
N PHE A 38 0.06 14.59 -2.27
CA PHE A 38 1.15 14.61 -1.32
C PHE A 38 2.49 14.79 -2.01
N ALA A 39 3.30 15.69 -1.48
CA ALA A 39 4.62 15.96 -2.01
C ALA A 39 5.51 14.71 -1.95
N ALA A 40 6.47 14.63 -2.89
CA ALA A 40 7.44 13.56 -2.92
C ALA A 40 8.17 13.42 -1.57
N PRO A 41 8.02 12.31 -0.84
CA PRO A 41 8.81 12.08 0.37
C PRO A 41 10.25 11.71 0.00
N ALA A 42 11.10 11.54 1.02
CA ALA A 42 12.48 11.12 0.83
C ALA A 42 12.54 9.83 -0.01
N LYS A 43 13.39 9.85 -1.04
CA LYS A 43 13.51 8.80 -2.07
C LYS A 43 13.77 7.44 -1.41
N ARG A 44 12.86 6.48 -1.61
CA ARG A 44 13.07 5.06 -1.31
C ARG A 44 13.06 4.30 -2.63
N SER A 45 13.90 3.27 -2.76
CA SER A 45 13.86 2.32 -3.87
C SER A 45 13.29 1.00 -3.38
N LEU A 46 12.55 0.30 -4.24
CA LEU A 46 12.20 -1.08 -3.97
C LEU A 46 13.46 -1.94 -4.14
N GLU A 47 13.78 -2.72 -3.11
CA GLU A 47 14.85 -3.69 -3.17
C GLU A 47 14.41 -4.89 -4.02
N LYS A 48 15.36 -5.58 -4.67
CA LYS A 48 15.11 -6.79 -5.46
C LYS A 48 14.69 -8.02 -4.62
N ARG A 49 14.51 -7.85 -3.30
CA ARG A 49 14.15 -8.93 -2.39
C ARG A 49 12.63 -9.10 -2.36
N ASP A 50 12.19 -10.36 -2.25
CA ASP A 50 10.78 -10.71 -2.08
C ASP A 50 10.17 -10.10 -0.83
N THR A 51 10.99 -9.73 0.16
CA THR A 51 10.52 -9.11 1.40
C THR A 51 11.47 -8.01 1.82
N HIS A 52 10.92 -6.87 2.19
CA HIS A 52 11.69 -5.72 2.65
C HIS A 52 11.08 -5.15 3.93
N CYS A 53 11.90 -5.06 4.98
CA CYS A 53 11.54 -4.51 6.30
C CYS A 53 12.14 -3.11 6.43
N TRP A 54 11.34 -2.14 6.85
CA TRP A 54 11.72 -0.72 6.85
C TRP A 54 12.23 -0.21 8.21
N GLY A 55 12.31 -1.08 9.22
CA GLY A 55 12.97 -0.82 10.50
C GLY A 55 12.17 -0.01 11.50
N TYR A 56 10.92 0.37 11.19
CA TYR A 56 10.08 1.14 12.09
C TYR A 56 8.72 0.47 12.33
N GLU A 57 8.20 0.70 13.54
CA GLU A 57 6.94 0.11 14.02
C GLU A 57 5.71 0.95 13.64
N LEU A 58 4.61 0.23 13.41
CA LEU A 58 3.28 0.72 13.08
C LEU A 58 2.33 0.58 14.26
N ASP A 59 1.21 1.30 14.24
CA ASP A 59 0.13 1.09 15.21
C ASP A 59 -0.46 -0.31 15.02
N HIS A 60 -0.44 -1.13 16.07
CA HIS A 60 -0.88 -2.54 15.97
C HIS A 60 -2.37 -2.63 15.64
N GLY A 61 -3.19 -1.79 16.26
CA GLY A 61 -4.63 -1.74 16.02
C GLY A 61 -4.96 -1.30 14.60
N GLY A 62 -4.23 -0.32 14.07
CA GLY A 62 -4.34 0.12 12.68
C GLY A 62 -3.95 -0.96 11.68
N VAL A 63 -2.84 -1.68 11.92
CA VAL A 63 -2.44 -2.82 11.08
C VAL A 63 -3.54 -3.89 11.07
N ASP A 64 -3.99 -4.34 12.23
CA ASP A 64 -4.97 -5.43 12.33
C ASP A 64 -6.31 -5.05 11.67
N ALA A 65 -6.80 -3.82 11.92
CA ALA A 65 -8.03 -3.32 11.31
C ALA A 65 -7.91 -3.21 9.79
N ALA A 66 -6.87 -2.56 9.27
CA ALA A 66 -6.68 -2.40 7.83
C ALA A 66 -6.45 -3.72 7.10
N VAL A 67 -5.78 -4.71 7.74
CA VAL A 67 -5.65 -6.07 7.19
C VAL A 67 -7.01 -6.76 7.07
N VAL A 68 -7.88 -6.64 8.08
CA VAL A 68 -9.24 -7.19 8.01
C VAL A 68 -10.01 -6.54 6.85
N GLN A 69 -9.93 -5.21 6.69
CA GLN A 69 -10.61 -4.51 5.61
C GLN A 69 -10.08 -4.92 4.23
N LEU A 70 -8.76 -5.02 4.06
CA LEU A 70 -8.16 -5.46 2.80
C LEU A 70 -8.61 -6.89 2.44
N LYS A 71 -8.68 -7.79 3.43
CA LYS A 71 -9.20 -9.15 3.24
C LYS A 71 -10.68 -9.15 2.84
N ASN A 72 -11.51 -8.31 3.46
CA ASN A 72 -12.92 -8.20 3.10
C ASN A 72 -13.10 -7.69 1.66
N TRP A 73 -12.28 -6.74 1.22
CA TRP A 73 -12.29 -6.24 -0.15
C TRP A 73 -11.84 -7.30 -1.16
N ALA A 74 -10.78 -8.03 -0.86
CA ALA A 74 -10.23 -9.08 -1.73
C ALA A 74 -11.19 -10.28 -1.87
N GLY A 75 -11.83 -10.70 -0.78
CA GLY A 75 -12.78 -11.81 -0.79
C GLY A 75 -12.15 -13.11 -1.33
N THR A 76 -12.81 -13.73 -2.30
CA THR A 76 -12.32 -14.96 -2.97
C THR A 76 -11.44 -14.68 -4.19
N GLY A 77 -10.99 -13.43 -4.37
CA GLY A 77 -10.25 -12.99 -5.54
C GLY A 77 -10.82 -11.71 -6.10
N ARG A 78 -9.96 -10.73 -6.29
CA ARG A 78 -10.31 -9.44 -6.88
C ARG A 78 -9.23 -8.96 -7.83
N ASP A 79 -9.63 -8.70 -9.06
CA ASP A 79 -8.74 -8.12 -10.05
C ASP A 79 -8.42 -6.66 -9.71
N TRP A 80 -7.15 -6.30 -9.88
CA TRP A 80 -6.69 -4.91 -9.85
C TRP A 80 -5.76 -4.68 -11.04
N LYS A 81 -5.91 -3.53 -11.70
CA LYS A 81 -5.21 -3.23 -12.95
C LYS A 81 -4.56 -1.87 -12.86
N SER A 82 -3.33 -1.78 -13.35
CA SER A 82 -2.63 -0.53 -13.57
C SER A 82 -2.78 -0.09 -15.03
N ASP A 83 -2.95 1.21 -15.24
CA ASP A 83 -3.06 1.79 -16.58
C ASP A 83 -1.70 2.33 -17.04
N GLY A 84 -1.57 3.64 -17.24
CA GLY A 84 -0.32 4.27 -17.69
C GLY A 84 0.80 4.28 -16.65
N THR A 85 0.48 4.08 -15.37
CA THR A 85 1.41 4.12 -14.24
C THR A 85 1.11 3.00 -13.24
N PRO A 86 2.08 2.54 -12.44
CA PRO A 86 1.80 1.70 -11.29
C PRO A 86 0.71 2.31 -10.41
N ASN A 87 -0.14 1.47 -9.84
CA ASN A 87 -1.20 1.92 -8.95
C ASN A 87 -1.40 0.94 -7.79
N TYR A 88 -2.11 1.42 -6.78
CA TYR A 88 -2.35 0.66 -5.57
C TYR A 88 -3.74 0.92 -5.02
N PHE A 89 -4.25 -0.07 -4.30
CA PHE A 89 -5.44 0.01 -3.49
C PHE A 89 -5.06 -0.33 -2.05
N GLY A 90 -5.66 0.32 -1.06
CA GLY A 90 -5.41 0.01 0.33
C GLY A 90 -6.36 0.69 1.29
N TYR A 91 -6.22 0.34 2.56
CA TYR A 91 -6.98 0.94 3.65
C TYR A 91 -6.05 1.72 4.55
N ASN A 92 -6.43 2.96 4.85
CA ASN A 92 -5.87 3.74 5.92
C ASN A 92 -6.69 3.51 7.20
N GLU A 93 -6.02 3.14 8.29
CA GLU A 93 -6.60 3.02 9.62
C GLU A 93 -5.61 3.54 10.66
N ARG A 94 -5.98 4.58 11.40
CA ARG A 94 -5.16 5.18 12.46
C ARG A 94 -3.77 5.59 11.98
N GLY A 95 -3.67 6.05 10.74
CA GLY A 95 -2.41 6.44 10.11
C GLY A 95 -1.51 5.28 9.69
N VAL A 96 -2.05 4.05 9.63
CA VAL A 96 -1.43 2.88 9.02
C VAL A 96 -2.11 2.60 7.69
N TYR A 97 -1.32 2.39 6.65
CA TYR A 97 -1.78 2.03 5.31
C TYR A 97 -1.39 0.59 4.97
N VAL A 98 -2.39 -0.28 4.79
CA VAL A 98 -2.21 -1.67 4.32
C VAL A 98 -2.72 -1.75 2.90
N TYR A 99 -1.88 -2.24 1.99
CA TYR A 99 -2.09 -2.03 0.55
C TYR A 99 -1.74 -3.25 -0.29
N TYR A 100 -2.37 -3.28 -1.47
CA TYR A 100 -2.01 -4.11 -2.60
C TYR A 100 -1.67 -3.21 -3.80
N CYS A 101 -0.60 -3.55 -4.51
CA CYS A 101 -0.01 -2.72 -5.55
C CYS A 101 0.29 -3.56 -6.80
N ILE A 102 0.02 -2.97 -7.97
CA ILE A 102 0.53 -3.44 -9.25
C ILE A 102 1.69 -2.52 -9.64
N ASN A 103 2.90 -3.02 -9.37
CA ASN A 103 4.16 -2.29 -9.42
C ASN A 103 4.75 -2.18 -10.84
N ALA A 104 3.91 -2.07 -11.86
CA ALA A 104 4.30 -1.82 -13.24
C ALA A 104 3.12 -1.22 -14.00
N PRO A 105 3.33 -0.37 -15.02
CA PRO A 105 2.28 0.07 -15.93
C PRO A 105 1.65 -1.10 -16.70
N ARG A 106 0.40 -0.91 -17.15
CA ARG A 106 -0.32 -1.79 -18.09
C ARG A 106 -0.29 -3.26 -17.67
N SER A 107 -0.40 -3.48 -16.37
CA SER A 107 -0.29 -4.79 -15.76
C SER A 107 -1.53 -5.05 -14.91
N GLN A 108 -1.72 -6.31 -14.55
CA GLN A 108 -2.84 -6.72 -13.71
C GLN A 108 -2.41 -7.83 -12.78
N GLY A 109 -3.14 -7.94 -11.69
CA GLY A 109 -3.03 -9.02 -10.73
C GLY A 109 -4.40 -9.34 -10.15
N ASN A 110 -4.45 -10.40 -9.37
CA ASN A 110 -5.62 -10.81 -8.63
C ASN A 110 -5.19 -11.07 -7.20
N LEU A 111 -5.93 -10.51 -6.25
CA LEU A 111 -5.65 -10.72 -4.83
C LEU A 111 -6.84 -11.38 -4.16
N ASP A 112 -6.58 -12.47 -3.45
CA ASP A 112 -7.54 -13.07 -2.53
C ASP A 112 -7.05 -13.03 -1.06
N VAL A 113 -7.87 -13.57 -0.16
CA VAL A 113 -7.54 -13.65 1.28
C VAL A 113 -6.33 -14.56 1.56
N ALA A 114 -6.13 -15.63 0.79
CA ALA A 114 -4.99 -16.53 0.95
C ALA A 114 -3.68 -15.85 0.56
N ASP A 115 -3.68 -15.07 -0.52
CA ASP A 115 -2.55 -14.27 -0.97
C ASP A 115 -2.13 -13.24 0.08
N ILE A 116 -3.10 -12.53 0.67
CA ILE A 116 -2.83 -11.56 1.75
C ILE A 116 -2.21 -12.27 2.95
N ASN A 117 -2.77 -13.41 3.37
CA ASN A 117 -2.23 -14.18 4.49
C ASN A 117 -0.81 -14.70 4.20
N TYR A 118 -0.57 -15.18 2.99
CA TYR A 118 0.73 -15.66 2.56
C TYR A 118 1.75 -14.52 2.59
N ALA A 119 1.44 -13.39 1.96
CA ALA A 119 2.32 -12.23 1.91
C ALA A 119 2.67 -11.71 3.32
N LEU A 120 1.66 -11.55 4.19
CA LEU A 120 1.89 -11.14 5.57
C LEU A 120 2.71 -12.17 6.35
N GLY A 121 2.47 -13.47 6.15
CA GLY A 121 3.27 -14.54 6.75
C GLY A 121 4.75 -14.50 6.30
N GLN A 122 5.00 -14.22 5.02
CA GLN A 122 6.36 -14.03 4.50
C GLN A 122 7.02 -12.80 5.12
N MET A 123 6.28 -11.70 5.27
CA MET A 123 6.76 -10.50 5.97
C MET A 123 7.11 -10.81 7.42
N ASP A 124 6.20 -11.42 8.18
CA ASP A 124 6.39 -11.71 9.61
C ASP A 124 7.49 -12.76 9.87
N SER A 125 7.88 -13.55 8.86
CA SER A 125 9.02 -14.47 8.93
C SER A 125 10.39 -13.78 8.87
N LYS A 126 10.45 -12.54 8.38
CA LYS A 126 11.70 -11.78 8.15
C LYS A 126 11.73 -10.43 8.88
N CYS A 127 10.57 -9.80 9.05
CA CYS A 127 10.35 -8.52 9.70
C CYS A 127 9.66 -8.71 11.04
N LYS A 128 9.66 -7.71 11.93
CA LYS A 128 8.76 -7.76 13.09
C LYS A 128 7.30 -7.65 12.61
N ARG A 129 6.38 -8.33 13.30
CA ARG A 129 4.96 -8.42 12.90
C ARG A 129 4.27 -7.08 12.63
N TYR A 130 4.63 -6.02 13.34
CA TYR A 130 4.05 -4.68 13.15
C TYR A 130 5.06 -3.69 12.58
N GLU A 131 6.09 -4.19 11.89
CA GLU A 131 7.05 -3.38 11.17
C GLU A 131 6.54 -3.05 9.78
N ALA A 132 6.81 -1.83 9.33
CA ALA A 132 6.52 -1.46 7.96
C ALA A 132 7.39 -2.22 6.96
N GLY A 133 6.83 -2.48 5.79
CA GLY A 133 7.50 -3.23 4.76
C GLY A 133 6.55 -3.72 3.70
N TYR A 134 7.06 -4.58 2.82
CA TYR A 134 6.26 -5.26 1.82
C TYR A 134 6.78 -6.65 1.50
N PHE A 135 5.89 -7.45 0.91
CA PHE A 135 6.20 -8.67 0.19
C PHE A 135 5.90 -8.51 -1.30
N ARG A 136 6.76 -9.06 -2.14
CA ARG A 136 6.62 -9.15 -3.59
C ARG A 136 6.86 -10.59 -4.01
N TRP A 137 5.95 -11.18 -4.78
CA TRP A 137 6.19 -12.51 -5.36
C TRP A 137 7.30 -12.44 -6.40
N ASP A 138 8.17 -13.45 -6.42
CA ASP A 138 9.25 -13.54 -7.40
C ASP A 138 8.69 -13.50 -8.83
N GLY A 139 9.32 -12.70 -9.69
CA GLY A 139 8.87 -12.44 -11.06
C GLY A 139 7.52 -11.70 -11.20
N SER A 140 6.79 -11.44 -10.11
CA SER A 140 5.50 -10.73 -10.18
C SER A 140 5.67 -9.21 -10.07
N VAL A 141 4.68 -8.49 -10.55
CA VAL A 141 4.47 -7.04 -10.34
C VAL A 141 3.65 -6.77 -9.08
N GLU A 142 3.11 -7.82 -8.46
CA GLU A 142 2.19 -7.72 -7.34
C GLU A 142 2.94 -7.55 -6.01
N ILE A 143 2.50 -6.58 -5.23
CA ILE A 143 3.06 -6.27 -3.91
C ILE A 143 1.93 -6.16 -2.91
N VAL A 144 2.09 -6.80 -1.74
CA VAL A 144 1.28 -6.54 -0.55
C VAL A 144 2.18 -5.93 0.51
N GLY A 145 1.74 -4.87 1.17
CA GLY A 145 2.54 -4.22 2.20
C GLY A 145 1.73 -3.51 3.28
N LYS A 146 2.47 -3.05 4.29
CA LYS A 146 1.96 -2.26 5.41
C LYS A 146 2.93 -1.15 5.72
N THR A 147 2.43 0.04 5.94
CA THR A 147 3.27 1.21 6.15
C THR A 147 2.53 2.30 6.93
N ARG A 148 3.22 3.39 7.28
CA ARG A 148 2.54 4.62 7.70
C ARG A 148 1.87 5.25 6.50
N SER A 149 0.71 5.83 6.74
CA SER A 149 0.04 6.63 5.73
C SER A 149 0.99 7.71 5.25
N GLY A 150 1.23 7.67 3.95
CA GLY A 150 2.10 8.61 3.28
C GLY A 150 3.51 8.25 2.96
N ASP A 151 3.91 7.06 3.33
CA ASP A 151 5.12 6.53 2.75
C ASP A 151 4.91 6.19 1.27
N ASN A 152 5.97 6.42 0.51
CA ASN A 152 6.07 6.02 -0.87
C ASN A 152 6.03 4.49 -0.99
N ILE A 153 5.06 4.01 -1.75
CA ILE A 153 4.81 2.59 -2.06
C ILE A 153 4.66 2.44 -3.56
N CYS A 154 4.71 1.24 -4.13
CA CYS A 154 4.39 1.01 -5.55
C CYS A 154 5.26 1.83 -6.54
N LEU A 155 6.58 1.77 -6.39
CA LEU A 155 7.54 2.69 -7.02
C LEU A 155 8.11 2.25 -8.37
N GLY A 156 7.63 1.14 -8.94
CA GLY A 156 8.11 0.61 -10.23
C GLY A 156 9.49 -0.02 -10.13
#